data_AF-A0A9J7DTY8-F1
#
_entry.id   AF-A0A9J7DTY8-F1
#
_cell.length_a   1.000
_cell.length_b   1.000
_cell.length_c   1.000
_cell.angle_alpha   90.00
_cell.angle_beta   90.00
_cell.angle_gamma   90.00
#
_symmetry.space_group_name_H-M   'P 1'
#
loop_
_entity.id
_entity.type
_entity.pdbx_description
1 polymer ?
#
loop_
_entity_poly.entity_id
_entity_poly.type
_entity_poly.pdbx_seq_one_letter_code
_entity_poly.pdbx_strand_id
1 'polypeptide(L)'
;MIKAQYVMFVLTLMLSAMLETASITKRSYSDQSVRGYITERTCWWNEVCKEEFQTLFRCKCPSWSYCRSPGRYYNAICSMTETGYIWDQPHSEWRPQ
;
A
#
# COMPACT_ATOMS: atom_id res chain seq x y z
N MET A 1 14.82 -50.30 19.23
CA MET A 1 15.94 -49.40 18.89
C MET A 1 15.52 -48.55 17.71
N ILE A 2 15.23 -47.28 17.93
CA ILE A 2 14.88 -46.35 16.85
C ILE A 2 16.16 -46.13 16.03
N LYS A 3 16.16 -46.44 14.73
CA LYS A 3 17.33 -46.20 13.88
C LYS A 3 17.56 -44.69 13.77
N ALA A 4 18.82 -44.26 13.88
CA ALA A 4 19.22 -42.86 13.77
C ALA A 4 18.69 -42.18 12.49
N GLN A 5 18.49 -42.96 11.42
CA GLN A 5 17.87 -42.51 10.16
C GLN A 5 16.45 -41.94 10.37
N TYR A 6 15.63 -42.57 11.21
CA TYR A 6 14.27 -42.06 11.50
C TYR A 6 14.30 -40.79 12.33
N VAL A 7 15.24 -40.68 13.28
CA VAL A 7 15.41 -39.48 14.10
C VAL A 7 15.82 -38.30 13.24
N MET A 8 16.79 -38.51 12.34
CA MET A 8 17.25 -37.48 11.40
C MET A 8 16.14 -37.03 10.46
N PHE A 9 15.35 -37.98 9.93
CA PHE A 9 14.25 -37.66 9.03
C PHE A 9 13.16 -36.82 9.71
N VAL A 10 12.80 -37.16 10.95
CA VAL A 10 11.87 -36.38 11.76
C VAL A 10 12.44 -34.99 12.07
N LEU A 11 13.73 -34.89 12.41
CA LEU A 11 14.38 -33.61 12.68
C LEU A 11 14.35 -32.69 11.45
N THR A 12 14.63 -33.23 10.26
CA THR A 12 14.58 -32.47 9.00
C THR A 12 13.16 -32.00 8.65
N LEU A 13 12.14 -32.83 8.86
CA LEU A 13 10.74 -32.45 8.64
C LEU A 13 10.31 -31.31 9.57
N MET A 14 10.67 -31.41 10.85
CA MET A 14 10.38 -30.37 11.84
C MET A 14 11.08 -29.05 11.51
N LEU A 15 12.33 -29.09 11.02
CA LEU A 15 13.06 -27.89 10.60
C LEU A 15 12.43 -27.23 9.37
N SER A 16 11.97 -28.02 8.40
CA SER A 16 11.29 -27.48 7.21
C SER A 16 9.94 -26.83 7.52
N ALA A 17 9.20 -27.35 8.51
CA ALA A 17 7.93 -26.77 8.93
C ALA A 17 8.08 -25.44 9.69
N MET A 18 9.27 -25.15 10.20
CA MET A 18 9.59 -23.87 10.86
C MET A 18 10.08 -22.80 9.85
N LEU A 19 10.28 -23.17 8.59
CA LEU A 19 10.80 -22.29 7.53
C LEU A 19 9.68 -21.57 6.79
N GLU A 20 8.76 -20.96 7.53
CA GLU A 20 7.67 -20.11 7.04
C GLU A 20 7.52 -19.01 8.11
N THR A 21 7.61 -17.69 7.88
CA THR A 21 7.42 -16.83 6.72
C THR A 21 8.19 -15.53 6.96
N ALA A 22 9.17 -15.19 6.11
CA ALA A 22 9.63 -13.81 6.01
C ALA A 22 8.58 -13.02 5.20
N SER A 23 7.52 -12.55 5.86
CA SER A 23 6.53 -11.71 5.21
C SER A 23 7.11 -10.31 5.00
N ILE A 24 7.25 -9.89 3.75
CA ILE A 24 7.56 -8.49 3.42
C ILE A 24 6.34 -7.66 3.84
N THR A 25 6.47 -6.89 4.92
CA THR A 25 5.46 -5.91 5.31
C THR A 25 5.37 -4.85 4.20
N LYS A 26 4.19 -4.68 3.58
CA LYS A 26 4.00 -3.66 2.53
C LYS A 26 4.37 -2.29 3.11
N ARG A 27 5.27 -1.58 2.42
CA ARG A 27 5.72 -0.22 2.78
C ARG A 27 4.64 0.84 2.52
N SER A 28 3.63 0.50 1.72
CA SER A 28 2.51 1.36 1.38
C SER A 28 1.21 0.87 2.02
N TYR A 29 0.40 1.83 2.47
CA TYR A 29 -0.97 1.59 2.89
C TYR A 29 -1.89 2.28 1.89
N SER A 30 -2.85 1.55 1.35
CA SER A 30 -3.85 2.06 0.39
C SER A 30 -5.18 2.30 1.11
N ASP A 31 -5.69 3.53 1.02
CA ASP A 31 -6.91 3.99 1.69
C ASP A 31 -8.02 4.27 0.66
N GLN A 32 -9.16 3.60 0.85
CA GLN A 32 -10.36 3.68 -0.01
C GLN A 32 -11.55 4.40 0.65
N SER A 33 -11.33 5.07 1.77
CA SER A 33 -12.37 5.74 2.56
C SER A 33 -12.87 7.05 1.94
N VAL A 34 -12.09 7.66 1.05
CA VAL A 34 -12.47 8.88 0.31
C VAL A 34 -12.84 8.51 -1.12
N ARG A 35 -14.04 8.90 -1.55
CA ARG A 35 -14.59 8.48 -2.87
C ARG A 35 -15.16 9.61 -3.73
N GLY A 36 -15.00 10.87 -3.32
CA GLY A 36 -15.56 12.01 -4.04
C GLY A 36 -14.52 13.10 -4.31
N TYR A 37 -14.87 14.01 -5.21
CA TYR A 37 -14.04 15.17 -5.57
C TYR A 37 -14.81 16.46 -5.30
N ILE A 38 -14.10 17.48 -4.80
CA ILE A 38 -14.59 18.87 -4.71
C ILE A 38 -14.62 19.47 -6.11
N THR A 39 -13.56 19.26 -6.90
CA THR A 39 -13.49 19.68 -8.30
C THR A 39 -12.96 18.54 -9.18
N GLU A 40 -13.67 18.25 -10.28
CA GLU A 40 -13.30 17.21 -11.25
C GLU A 40 -12.23 17.71 -12.25
N ARG A 41 -11.14 18.26 -11.74
CA ARG A 41 -9.97 18.62 -12.56
C ARG A 41 -8.80 17.70 -12.27
N THR A 42 -7.86 17.66 -13.20
CA THR A 42 -6.56 17.02 -12.98
C THR A 42 -5.66 17.93 -12.13
N CYS A 43 -4.96 17.35 -11.15
CA CYS A 43 -3.97 18.06 -10.35
C CYS A 43 -2.67 18.26 -11.13
N TRP A 44 -1.92 19.31 -10.79
CA TRP A 44 -0.53 19.50 -11.22
C TRP A 44 0.43 18.61 -10.43
N TRP A 45 1.68 18.55 -10.88
CA TRP A 45 2.75 17.87 -10.17
C TRP A 45 2.97 18.46 -8.77
N ASN A 46 3.06 17.60 -7.75
CA ASN A 46 3.18 17.98 -6.33
C ASN A 46 2.04 18.87 -5.80
N GLU A 47 0.94 19.00 -6.53
CA GLU A 47 -0.24 19.69 -6.02
C GLU A 47 -0.95 18.84 -4.96
N VAL A 48 -1.57 19.51 -3.98
CA VAL A 48 -2.34 18.87 -2.92
C VAL A 48 -3.63 18.27 -3.51
N CYS A 49 -3.68 16.95 -3.59
CA CYS A 49 -4.85 16.20 -4.04
C CYS A 49 -5.85 15.94 -2.91
N LYS A 50 -5.40 15.90 -1.65
CA LYS A 50 -6.25 15.72 -0.47
C LYS A 50 -5.68 16.43 0.75
N GLU A 51 -6.49 17.21 1.44
CA GLU A 51 -6.09 17.86 2.69
C GLU A 51 -6.29 16.93 3.88
N GLU A 52 -5.61 17.24 4.98
CA GLU A 52 -5.81 16.59 6.26
C GLU A 52 -7.29 16.64 6.67
N PHE A 53 -7.79 15.53 7.21
CA PHE A 53 -9.16 15.35 7.71
C PHE A 53 -10.31 15.54 6.70
N GLN A 54 -10.04 15.91 5.45
CA GLN A 54 -11.08 16.03 4.42
C GLN A 54 -11.57 14.64 3.95
N THR A 55 -12.87 14.55 3.67
CA THR A 55 -13.54 13.36 3.14
C THR A 55 -13.75 13.41 1.62
N LEU A 56 -13.17 14.43 0.97
CA LEU A 56 -13.22 14.64 -0.48
C LEU A 56 -11.83 15.00 -1.02
N PHE A 57 -11.53 14.56 -2.24
CA PHE A 57 -10.34 14.96 -2.98
C PHE A 57 -10.51 16.36 -3.56
N ARG A 58 -9.44 17.15 -3.63
CA ARG A 58 -9.47 18.46 -4.31
C ARG A 58 -9.51 18.30 -5.83
N CYS A 59 -8.72 17.38 -6.35
CA CYS A 59 -8.54 17.11 -7.77
C CYS A 59 -8.08 15.66 -7.98
N LYS A 60 -8.15 15.17 -9.22
CA LYS A 60 -7.68 13.84 -9.63
C LYS A 60 -6.21 13.89 -10.00
N CYS A 61 -5.38 13.02 -9.44
CA CYS A 61 -4.00 12.87 -9.90
C CYS A 61 -3.98 12.26 -11.32
N PRO A 62 -3.03 12.68 -12.18
CA PRO A 62 -2.80 12.02 -13.47
C PRO A 62 -2.59 10.51 -13.33
N SER A 63 -2.93 9.72 -14.36
CA SER A 63 -2.87 8.24 -14.34
C SER A 63 -1.49 7.66 -13.99
N TRP A 64 -0.42 8.45 -14.16
CA TRP A 64 0.96 8.07 -13.87
C TRP A 64 1.43 8.49 -12.45
N SER A 65 0.53 8.96 -11.59
CA SER A 65 0.86 9.49 -10.27
C SER A 65 -0.15 9.10 -9.20
N TYR A 66 0.28 9.15 -7.94
CA TYR A 66 -0.46 8.74 -6.76
C TYR A 66 -0.76 9.92 -5.86
N CYS A 67 -1.97 9.94 -5.28
CA CYS A 67 -2.29 10.85 -4.20
C CYS A 67 -1.71 10.31 -2.90
N ARG A 68 -0.51 10.77 -2.50
CA ARG A 68 0.24 10.17 -1.39
C ARG A 68 0.60 11.16 -0.29
N SER A 69 0.71 10.65 0.93
CA SER A 69 1.22 11.37 2.10
C SER A 69 2.15 10.49 2.95
N PRO A 70 2.95 11.07 3.88
CA PRO A 70 3.72 10.28 4.85
C PRO A 70 2.86 9.45 5.82
N GLY A 71 1.59 9.83 6.00
CA GLY A 71 0.63 9.17 6.90
C GLY A 71 -0.78 9.73 6.75
N ARG A 72 -1.74 9.12 7.44
CA ARG A 72 -3.19 9.45 7.33
C ARG A 72 -3.54 10.91 7.67
N TYR A 73 -2.80 11.52 8.59
CA TYR A 73 -3.07 12.85 9.15
C TYR A 73 -2.22 13.96 8.53
N TYR A 74 -1.80 13.79 7.28
CA TYR A 74 -1.04 14.78 6.52
C TYR A 74 -1.74 15.08 5.20
N ASN A 75 -1.45 16.25 4.65
CA ASN A 75 -1.82 16.57 3.27
C ASN A 75 -1.17 15.56 2.32
N ALA A 76 -1.97 15.10 1.35
CA ALA A 76 -1.50 14.24 0.28
C ALA A 76 -1.28 15.05 -0.99
N ILE A 77 -0.22 14.72 -1.72
CA ILE A 77 0.18 15.36 -2.97
C ILE A 77 0.25 14.33 -4.10
N CYS A 78 0.08 14.78 -5.34
CA CYS A 78 0.33 13.93 -6.50
C CYS A 78 1.83 13.70 -6.70
N SER A 79 2.25 12.43 -6.66
CA SER A 79 3.65 12.02 -6.75
C SER A 79 3.77 10.66 -7.43
N MET A 80 4.86 10.40 -8.15
CA MET A 80 5.12 9.11 -8.81
C MET A 80 5.58 8.00 -7.86
N THR A 81 5.78 8.30 -6.57
CA THR A 81 6.29 7.33 -5.60
C THR A 81 5.17 6.52 -4.97
N GLU A 82 5.20 5.20 -5.11
CA GLU A 82 4.22 4.28 -4.52
C GLU A 82 4.52 3.94 -3.04
N THR A 83 5.07 4.89 -2.27
CA THR A 83 5.42 4.66 -0.86
C THR A 83 4.72 5.64 0.07
N GLY A 84 4.44 5.16 1.29
CA GLY A 84 3.71 5.90 2.31
C GLY A 84 2.22 5.57 2.29
N TYR A 85 1.41 6.53 2.68
CA TYR A 85 -0.04 6.42 2.70
C TYR A 85 -0.59 6.89 1.36
N ILE A 86 -1.22 6.00 0.62
CA ILE A 86 -1.76 6.23 -0.71
C ILE A 86 -3.28 6.29 -0.59
N TRP A 87 -3.89 7.31 -1.18
CA TRP A 87 -5.34 7.44 -1.28
C TRP A 87 -5.80 6.96 -2.65
N ASP A 88 -6.64 5.93 -2.66
CA ASP A 88 -7.18 5.35 -3.88
C ASP A 88 -8.24 6.28 -4.46
N GLN A 89 -7.90 6.88 -5.60
CA GLN A 89 -8.79 7.81 -6.27
C GLN A 89 -9.83 7.07 -7.13
N PRO A 90 -11.12 7.40 -7.02
CA PRO A 90 -12.16 6.84 -7.88
C PRO A 90 -11.81 7.04 -9.35
N HIS A 91 -12.00 5.99 -10.16
CA HIS A 91 -11.68 5.98 -11.58
C HIS A 91 -10.20 6.26 -11.89
N SER A 92 -9.29 6.11 -10.93
CA SER A 92 -7.87 5.99 -11.23
C SER A 92 -7.63 4.63 -11.89
N GLU A 93 -6.74 4.60 -12.89
CA GLU A 93 -6.35 3.35 -13.56
C GLU A 93 -5.43 2.49 -12.67
N TRP A 94 -4.92 3.06 -11.59
CA TRP A 94 -4.10 2.36 -10.63
C TRP A 94 -4.95 1.43 -9.77
N ARG A 95 -4.49 0.18 -9.65
CA ARG A 95 -5.02 -0.79 -8.71
C ARG A 95 -3.89 -1.18 -7.76
N PRO A 96 -4.11 -1.17 -6.43
CA PRO A 96 -3.15 -1.75 -5.51
C PRO A 96 -3.00 -3.24 -5.85
N GLN A 97 -1.77 -3.68 -6.15
CA GLN A 97 -1.38 -5.10 -6.10
C GLN A 97 -1.18 -5.49 -4.65
#